data_AF-A0A382CI63-F1
#
_entry.id   AF-A0A382CI63-F1
#
_cell.length_a   1.000
_cell.length_b   1.000
_cell.length_c   1.000
_cell.angle_alpha   90.00
_cell.angle_beta   90.00
_cell.angle_gamma   90.00
#
_symmetry.space_group_name_H-M   'P 1'
#
loop_
_entity.id
_entity.type
_entity.pdbx_description
1 polymer ?
#
loop_
_entity_poly.entity_id
_entity_poly.type
_entity_poly.pdbx_seq_one_letter_code
_entity_poly.pdbx_strand_id
1 'polypeptide(L)' 'MAEETLVLFKNIRNPKYNKSLEGYKKAGGYQTLKKVFGMKPNEVVQTVKDSGVRGRGGAG' A
#
# COMPACT_ATOMS: atom_id res chain seq x y z
N MET A 1 -22.40 -12.02 3.95
CA MET A 1 -21.92 -10.79 3.28
C MET A 1 -20.41 -10.77 3.40
N ALA A 2 -19.67 -10.59 2.31
CA ALA A 2 -18.20 -10.55 2.39
C ALA A 2 -17.75 -9.29 3.15
N GLU A 3 -16.83 -9.44 4.10
CA GLU A 3 -16.22 -8.32 4.80
C GLU A 3 -15.35 -7.50 3.82
N GLU A 4 -15.48 -6.18 3.85
CA GLU A 4 -14.78 -5.30 2.91
C GLU A 4 -13.30 -5.11 3.31
N THR A 5 -12.37 -5.55 2.46
CA THR A 5 -10.93 -5.30 2.66
C THR A 5 -10.51 -3.96 2.08
N LEU A 6 -10.37 -2.96 2.95
CA LEU A 6 -9.88 -1.63 2.57
C LEU A 6 -8.35 -1.59 2.55
N VAL A 7 -7.73 -1.60 1.37
CA VAL A 7 -6.26 -1.46 1.25
C VAL A 7 -5.84 0.02 1.23
N LEU A 8 -6.45 0.84 0.37
CA LEU A 8 -6.10 2.26 0.22
C LEU A 8 -6.84 3.16 1.22
N PHE A 9 -8.14 2.92 1.41
CA PHE A 9 -9.00 3.83 2.17
C PHE A 9 -9.12 3.50 3.67
N LYS A 10 -8.40 2.48 4.17
CA LYS A 10 -8.46 2.06 5.58
C LYS A 10 -8.26 3.22 6.55
N ASN A 11 -7.24 4.03 6.31
CA ASN A 11 -6.89 5.14 7.20
C ASN A 11 -7.83 6.34 7.01
N ILE A 12 -8.19 6.67 5.76
CA ILE A 12 -9.04 7.84 5.45
C ILE A 12 -10.46 7.67 5.98
N ARG A 13 -10.99 6.44 6.00
CA ARG A 13 -12.32 6.14 6.56
C ARG A 13 -12.34 6.04 8.09
N ASN A 14 -11.18 6.11 8.76
CA ASN A 14 -11.13 6.18 10.20
C ASN A 14 -11.30 7.65 10.65
N PRO A 15 -12.39 8.02 11.35
CA PRO A 15 -12.64 9.39 11.77
C PRO A 15 -11.58 9.93 12.75
N LYS A 16 -10.84 9.04 13.41
CA LYS A 16 -9.74 9.40 14.34
C LYS A 16 -8.39 9.55 13.63
N TYR A 17 -8.33 9.35 12.32
CA TYR A 17 -7.07 9.39 11.59
C TYR A 17 -6.55 10.83 11.45
N ASN A 18 -5.34 11.05 11.95
CA ASN A 18 -4.62 12.30 11.76
C ASN A 18 -4.01 12.33 10.35
N LYS A 19 -4.41 13.32 9.55
CA LYS A 19 -3.99 13.49 8.14
C LYS A 19 -2.62 14.18 7.98
N SER A 20 -1.92 14.47 9.07
CA SER A 20 -0.55 15.02 9.02
C SER A 20 0.47 13.97 8.55
N LEU A 21 1.66 14.44 8.14
CA LEU A 21 2.78 13.54 7.81
C LEU A 21 3.17 12.64 8.98
N GLU A 22 3.12 13.16 10.20
CA GLU A 22 3.37 12.37 11.40
C GLU A 22 2.29 11.30 11.62
N GLY A 23 1.01 11.66 11.41
CA GLY A 23 -0.09 10.72 11.44
C GLY A 23 0.06 9.60 10.41
N TYR A 24 0.47 9.95 9.19
CA TYR A 24 0.76 8.99 8.12
C TYR A 24 1.87 8.03 8.50
N LYS A 25 3.01 8.53 9.01
CA LYS A 25 4.13 7.70 9.49
C LYS A 25 3.70 6.79 10.65
N LYS A 26 2.93 7.30 11.61
CA LYS A 26 2.40 6.53 12.75
C LYS A 26 1.44 5.41 12.30
N ALA A 27 0.65 5.65 11.26
CA ALA A 27 -0.27 4.65 10.69
C ALA A 27 0.41 3.65 9.74
N GLY A 28 1.75 3.61 9.72
CA GLY A 28 2.53 2.67 8.92
C GLY A 28 3.02 3.19 7.57
N GLY A 29 2.76 4.46 7.26
CA GLY A 29 3.25 5.12 6.06
C GLY A 29 4.77 4.99 5.92
N TYR A 30 5.22 4.70 4.70
CA TYR A 30 6.63 4.51 4.33
C TYR A 30 7.37 3.34 4.99
N GLN A 31 6.76 2.56 5.89
CA GLN A 31 7.45 1.43 6.52
C GLN A 31 7.99 0.43 5.49
N THR A 32 7.20 0.12 4.46
CA THR A 32 7.60 -0.80 3.39
C THR A 32 8.72 -0.25 2.50
N LEU A 33 8.91 1.07 2.41
CA LEU A 33 10.00 1.63 1.59
C LEU A 33 11.37 1.18 2.10
N LYS A 34 11.55 1.04 3.41
CA LYS A 34 12.80 0.54 3.99
C LYS A 34 13.15 -0.86 3.49
N LYS A 35 12.14 -1.73 3.35
CA LYS A 35 12.31 -3.07 2.78
C LYS A 35 12.66 -2.99 1.30
N VAL A 36 11.88 -2.22 0.53
CA VAL A 36 12.03 -2.11 -0.93
C VAL A 36 13.39 -1.53 -1.32
N PHE A 37 13.92 -0.55 -0.58
CA PHE A 37 15.26 -0.01 -0.84
C PHE A 37 16.40 -1.00 -0.58
N GLY A 38 16.16 -2.06 0.18
CA GLY A 38 17.11 -3.16 0.36
C GLY A 38 17.01 -4.26 -0.70
N MET A 39 16.01 -4.20 -1.58
CA MET A 39 15.78 -5.21 -2.63
C MET A 39 16.44 -4.79 -3.94
N LYS A 40 16.88 -5.76 -4.74
CA LYS A 40 17.26 -5.49 -6.12
C LYS A 40 16.01 -5.11 -6.93
N PRO A 41 16.13 -4.23 -7.94
CA PRO A 41 14.99 -3.84 -8.78
C PRO A 41 14.19 -5.02 -9.34
N ASN A 42 14.87 -6.09 -9.78
CA ASN A 42 14.22 -7.29 -10.32
C ASN A 42 13.38 -8.05 -9.27
N GLU A 43 13.79 -8.05 -8.00
CA GLU A 43 13.04 -8.70 -6.92
C GLU A 43 11.75 -7.95 -6.62
N VAL A 44 11.80 -6.61 -6.69
CA VAL A 44 10.61 -5.76 -6.55
C VAL A 44 9.62 -6.04 -7.68
N VAL A 45 10.11 -6.09 -8.93
CA VAL A 45 9.29 -6.42 -10.11
C VAL A 45 8.66 -7.80 -9.96
N GLN A 46 9.42 -8.81 -9.56
CA GLN A 46 8.90 -10.16 -9.39
C GLN A 46 7.84 -10.22 -8.28
N THR A 47 8.07 -9.57 -7.14
CA THR A 47 7.09 -9.49 -6.04
C THR A 47 5.77 -8.90 -6.50
N VAL A 48 5.80 -7.84 -7.33
CA VAL A 48 4.58 -7.23 -7.87
C VAL A 48 3.89 -8.18 -8.87
N LYS A 49 4.63 -8.87 -9.72
CA LYS A 49 4.08 -9.88 -10.63
C LYS A 49 3.38 -11.01 -9.88
N ASP A 50 4.04 -11.55 -8.85
CA ASP A 50 3.52 -12.66 -8.04
C ASP A 50 2.26 -12.27 -7.25
N SER A 51 2.12 -10.97 -6.92
CA SER A 51 0.91 -10.46 -6.26
C SER A 51 -0.34 -10.44 -7.15
N GLY A 52 -0.19 -10.64 -8.47
CA GLY A 52 -1.31 -10.61 -9.42
C GLY A 52 -1.95 -9.23 -9.59
N VAL A 53 -1.27 -8.15 -9.17
CA VAL A 53 -1.74 -6.78 -9.40
C VAL A 53 -1.80 -6.51 -10.90
N ARG A 54 -2.96 -6.02 -11.35
CA ARG A 54 -3.22 -5.63 -12.74
C ARG A 54 -3.42 -4.13 -12.83
N GLY A 55 -3.38 -3.61 -14.06
CA GLY A 55 -3.81 -2.24 -14.34
C GLY A 55 -5.20 -1.97 -13.77
N ARG A 56 -5.44 -0.71 -13.39
CA ARG A 56 -6.76 -0.21 -13.00
C ARG A 56 -7.20 0.98 -13.87
N GLY A 57 -6.44 1.27 -14.93
CA GLY A 57 -6.66 2.38 -15.86
C GLY A 57 -7.42 2.01 -17.13
N GLY A 58 -8.13 0.87 -17.16
CA GLY A 58 -8.99 0.47 -18.29
C GLY A 58 -8.30 -0.24 -19.46
N ALA A 59 -6.97 -0.19 -19.55
CA ALA A 59 -6.21 -0.92 -20.57
C ALA A 59 -5.87 -2.38 -20.20
N GLY A 60 -6.20 -2.83 -18.98
CA GLY A 60 -5.88 -4.17 -18.47
C GLY A 60 -6.56 -4.54 -17.17
#